data_AF-A0A935DCX0-F1
#
_entry.id   AF-A0A935DCX0-F1
#
_cell.length_a   1.000
_cell.length_b   1.000
_cell.length_c   1.000
_cell.angle_alpha   90.00
_cell.angle_beta   90.00
_cell.angle_gamma   90.00
#
_symmetry.space_group_name_H-M   'P 1'
#
loop_
_entity.id
_entity.type
_entity.pdbx_description
1 polymer ?
#
loop_
_entity_poly.entity_id
_entity_poly.type
_entity_poly.pdbx_seq_one_letter_code
_entity_poly.pdbx_strand_id
1 'polypeptide(L)'
;MASHATAAHDGHTPTSSAKYVQIAVVLFALTALEVLLFEVSDGHLKESMPGISAMVSPLFVEILLGLSALKFWFVAMFYMHLKQDTKVLQVVFGFSLVIAVVVIGAMIVLFGYNRGLWWFNTPW
;
A
#
# COMPACT_ATOMS: atom_id res chain seq x y z
N MET A 1 -9.06 -30.58 -53.28
CA MET A 1 -8.07 -31.12 -52.32
C MET A 1 -8.12 -30.28 -51.06
N ALA A 2 -9.12 -30.52 -50.22
CA ALA A 2 -9.18 -30.00 -48.86
C ALA A 2 -8.67 -31.10 -47.93
N SER A 3 -7.61 -30.83 -47.16
CA SER A 3 -7.27 -31.57 -45.94
C SER A 3 -6.07 -30.93 -45.23
N HIS A 4 -6.34 -30.41 -44.04
CA HIS A 4 -5.50 -30.47 -42.84
C HIS A 4 -4.09 -29.84 -42.85
N ALA A 5 -4.06 -28.55 -42.49
CA ALA A 5 -3.22 -28.10 -41.39
C ALA A 5 -4.09 -27.25 -40.45
N THR A 6 -5.01 -27.93 -39.75
CA THR A 6 -5.53 -27.44 -38.48
C THR A 6 -4.33 -27.32 -37.55
N ALA A 7 -3.69 -26.14 -37.56
CA ALA A 7 -2.82 -25.72 -36.48
C ALA A 7 -3.71 -25.59 -35.26
N ALA A 8 -3.83 -26.71 -34.53
CA ALA A 8 -4.32 -26.75 -33.17
C ALA A 8 -3.46 -25.78 -32.37
N HIS A 9 -3.99 -24.57 -32.17
CA HIS A 9 -3.48 -23.60 -31.20
C HIS A 9 -3.90 -24.05 -29.78
N ASP A 10 -3.55 -25.29 -29.43
CA ASP A 10 -3.62 -25.80 -28.08
C ASP A 10 -2.36 -25.36 -27.34
N GLY A 11 -2.50 -24.41 -26.40
CA GLY A 11 -1.43 -24.18 -25.42
C GLY A 11 -1.32 -22.81 -24.74
N HIS A 12 -2.12 -21.80 -25.07
CA HIS A 12 -2.12 -20.57 -24.27
C HIS A 12 -3.06 -20.74 -23.08
N THR A 13 -2.53 -21.29 -21.98
CA THR A 13 -3.19 -21.24 -20.67
C THR A 13 -3.45 -19.78 -20.31
N PRO A 14 -4.72 -19.31 -20.25
CA PRO A 14 -5.04 -17.91 -19.97
C PRO A 14 -5.03 -17.59 -18.46
N THR A 15 -4.17 -18.26 -17.68
CA THR A 15 -4.24 -18.25 -16.21
C THR A 15 -3.43 -17.13 -15.55
N SER A 16 -2.62 -16.38 -16.30
CA SER A 16 -1.80 -15.29 -15.75
C SER A 16 -2.55 -13.94 -15.70
N SER A 17 -3.22 -13.54 -16.78
CA SER A 17 -3.92 -12.23 -16.87
C SER A 17 -5.06 -12.10 -15.86
N ALA A 18 -5.82 -13.18 -15.64
CA ALA A 18 -6.89 -13.21 -14.65
C ALA A 18 -6.40 -12.92 -13.22
N LYS A 19 -5.15 -13.30 -12.88
CA LYS A 19 -4.57 -13.02 -11.56
C LYS A 19 -4.26 -11.55 -11.36
N TYR A 20 -3.69 -10.88 -12.36
CA TYR A 20 -3.42 -9.45 -12.30
C TYR A 20 -4.71 -8.64 -12.17
N VAL A 21 -5.75 -9.01 -12.93
CA VAL A 21 -7.08 -8.38 -12.81
C VAL A 21 -7.66 -8.58 -11.41
N GLN A 22 -7.56 -9.78 -10.84
CA GLN A 22 -8.00 -10.05 -9.47
C GLN A 22 -7.28 -9.15 -8.45
N ILE A 23 -5.96 -9.00 -8.57
CA ILE A 23 -5.15 -8.15 -7.68
C ILE A 23 -5.51 -6.66 -7.87
N ALA A 24 -5.72 -6.22 -9.11
CA ALA A 24 -6.15 -4.86 -9.41
C ALA A 24 -7.51 -4.53 -8.76
N VAL A 25 -8.46 -5.48 -8.79
CA VAL A 25 -9.76 -5.32 -8.11
C VAL A 25 -9.58 -5.22 -6.60
N VAL A 26 -8.69 -6.03 -6.00
CA VAL A 26 -8.37 -5.93 -4.56
C VAL A 26 -7.75 -4.58 -4.21
N LEU A 27 -6.77 -4.10 -5.00
CA LEU A 27 -6.14 -2.80 -4.80
C LEU A 27 -7.13 -1.64 -4.96
N PHE A 28 -8.05 -1.76 -5.92
CA PHE A 28 -9.13 -0.80 -6.11
C PHE A 28 -10.05 -0.77 -4.89
N ALA A 29 -10.48 -1.93 -4.39
CA ALA A 29 -11.30 -2.04 -3.19
C ALA A 29 -10.61 -1.47 -1.95
N LEU A 30 -9.31 -1.75 -1.76
CA LEU A 30 -8.50 -1.18 -0.68
C LEU A 30 -8.41 0.35 -0.77
N THR A 31 -8.37 0.89 -1.99
CA THR A 31 -8.33 2.34 -2.21
C THR A 31 -9.68 2.98 -1.97
N ALA A 32 -10.77 2.35 -2.42
CA ALA A 32 -12.12 2.79 -2.09
C ALA A 32 -12.36 2.77 -0.56
N LEU A 33 -11.83 1.76 0.13
CA LEU A 33 -11.90 1.67 1.59
C LEU A 33 -11.15 2.81 2.28
N GLU A 34 -9.94 3.17 1.83
CA GLU A 34 -9.22 4.33 2.37
C GLU A 34 -9.97 5.64 2.17
N VAL A 35 -10.52 5.87 0.97
CA VAL A 35 -11.31 7.08 0.68
C VAL A 35 -12.55 7.12 1.56
N LEU A 36 -13.22 5.98 1.75
CA LEU A 36 -14.37 5.86 2.64
C LEU A 36 -13.99 6.15 4.10
N LEU A 37 -12.88 5.58 4.60
CA LEU A 37 -12.37 5.83 5.95
C LEU A 37 -12.02 7.30 6.16
N PHE A 38 -11.42 7.94 5.15
CA PHE A 38 -11.16 9.39 5.14
C PHE A 38 -12.46 10.17 5.24
N GLU A 39 -13.44 9.87 4.40
CA GLU A 39 -14.73 10.58 4.39
C GLU A 39 -15.54 10.41 5.68
N VAL A 40 -15.51 9.22 6.29
CA VAL A 40 -16.19 8.95 7.57
C VAL A 40 -15.47 9.60 8.77
N SER A 41 -14.15 9.75 8.71
CA SER A 41 -13.38 10.28 9.85
C SER A 41 -13.27 11.80 9.81
N ASP A 42 -13.01 12.40 8.65
CA ASP A 42 -12.67 13.82 8.51
C ASP A 42 -13.41 14.55 7.37
N GLY A 43 -14.18 13.83 6.55
CA GLY A 43 -14.92 14.44 5.44
C GLY A 43 -16.39 14.75 5.73
N HIS A 44 -17.16 14.91 4.65
CA HIS A 44 -18.59 15.21 4.65
C HIS A 44 -19.46 14.08 5.23
N LEU A 45 -18.97 12.83 5.25
CA LEU A 45 -19.73 11.70 5.82
C LEU A 45 -19.59 11.55 7.33
N LYS A 46 -18.74 12.36 7.98
CA LYS A 46 -18.54 12.38 9.43
C LYS A 46 -19.84 12.56 10.22
N GLU A 47 -20.72 13.44 9.76
CA GLU A 47 -22.00 13.70 10.43
C GLU A 47 -23.00 12.55 10.25
N SER A 48 -22.83 11.74 9.21
CA SER A 48 -23.75 10.62 8.90
C SER A 48 -23.50 9.39 9.78
N MET A 49 -22.29 9.23 10.34
CA MET A 49 -21.90 8.05 11.14
C MET A 49 -21.04 8.41 12.37
N PRO A 50 -21.61 9.11 13.36
CA PRO A 50 -20.86 9.63 14.52
C PRO A 50 -20.23 8.53 15.39
N GLY A 51 -20.88 7.36 15.51
CA GLY A 51 -20.36 6.25 16.32
C GLY A 51 -19.08 5.63 15.74
N ILE A 52 -18.99 5.50 14.42
CA ILE A 52 -17.83 4.92 13.75
C ILE A 52 -16.69 5.95 13.71
N SER A 53 -17.02 7.21 13.39
CA SER A 53 -16.06 8.32 13.38
C SER A 53 -15.35 8.48 14.74
N ALA A 54 -16.10 8.44 15.85
CA ALA A 54 -15.52 8.56 17.19
C ALA A 54 -14.54 7.43 17.56
N MET A 55 -14.78 6.22 17.06
CA MET A 55 -13.93 5.06 17.33
C MET A 55 -12.69 5.02 16.42
N VAL A 56 -12.80 5.51 15.18
CA VAL A 56 -11.73 5.48 14.17
C VAL A 56 -10.83 6.72 14.25
N SER A 57 -11.36 7.88 14.65
CA SER A 57 -10.62 9.16 14.74
C SER A 57 -9.26 9.08 15.47
N PRO A 58 -9.11 8.41 16.64
CA PRO A 58 -7.82 8.37 17.32
C PRO A 58 -6.78 7.45 16.65
N LEU A 59 -7.21 6.51 15.80
CA LEU A 59 -6.33 5.56 15.10
C LEU A 59 -6.31 5.77 13.59
N PHE A 60 -6.87 6.88 13.14
CA PHE A 60 -7.13 7.15 11.73
C PHE A 60 -5.84 7.15 10.90
N VAL A 61 -4.81 7.82 11.40
CA VAL A 61 -3.51 7.94 10.73
C VAL A 61 -2.84 6.58 10.63
N GLU A 62 -2.89 5.80 11.70
CA GLU A 62 -2.31 4.46 11.79
C GLU A 62 -3.02 3.48 10.84
N ILE A 63 -4.35 3.55 10.77
CA ILE A 63 -5.16 2.70 9.88
C ILE A 63 -4.88 3.04 8.41
N LEU A 64 -4.85 4.32 8.04
CA LEU A 64 -4.52 4.73 6.67
C LEU A 64 -3.09 4.35 6.30
N LEU A 65 -2.13 4.56 7.21
CA LEU A 65 -0.74 4.16 7.02
C LEU A 65 -0.63 2.64 6.81
N GLY A 66 -1.38 1.84 7.60
CA GLY A 66 -1.45 0.40 7.47
C GLY A 66 -2.04 -0.06 6.13
N LEU A 67 -3.14 0.56 5.69
CA LEU A 67 -3.74 0.27 4.38
C LEU A 67 -2.80 0.63 3.21
N SER A 68 -2.10 1.75 3.32
CA SER A 68 -1.10 2.17 2.33
C SER A 68 0.09 1.22 2.27
N ALA A 69 0.59 0.76 3.43
CA ALA A 69 1.64 -0.25 3.49
C ALA A 69 1.20 -1.59 2.90
N LEU A 70 -0.04 -2.02 3.16
CA LEU A 70 -0.60 -3.25 2.60
C LEU A 70 -0.74 -3.18 1.07
N LYS A 71 -1.17 -2.03 0.53
CA LYS A 71 -1.23 -1.82 -0.91
C LYS A 71 0.16 -1.84 -1.54
N PHE A 72 1.10 -1.14 -0.92
CA PHE A 72 2.49 -1.15 -1.37
C PHE A 72 3.05 -2.58 -1.39
N TRP A 73 2.76 -3.41 -0.37
CA TRP A 73 3.13 -4.82 -0.37
C TRP A 73 2.53 -5.58 -1.55
N PHE A 74 1.22 -5.45 -1.79
CA PHE A 74 0.55 -6.14 -2.90
C PHE A 74 1.14 -5.72 -4.26
N VAL A 75 1.41 -4.43 -4.44
CA VAL A 75 2.04 -3.91 -5.66
C VAL A 75 3.47 -4.43 -5.80
N ALA A 76 4.28 -4.38 -4.75
CA ALA A 76 5.67 -4.85 -4.78
C ALA A 76 5.77 -6.36 -5.05
N MET A 77 4.94 -7.16 -4.40
CA MET A 77 5.00 -8.62 -4.51
C MET A 77 4.46 -9.13 -5.85
N PHE A 78 3.36 -8.55 -6.34
CA PHE A 78 2.66 -9.07 -7.53
C PHE A 78 2.86 -8.23 -8.79
N TYR A 79 2.89 -6.89 -8.71
CA TYR A 79 3.00 -6.02 -9.89
C TYR A 79 4.45 -5.67 -10.26
N MET A 80 5.34 -5.55 -9.27
CA MET A 80 6.78 -5.39 -9.50
C MET A 80 7.50 -6.72 -9.75
N HIS A 81 6.74 -7.81 -9.93
CA HIS A 81 7.23 -9.15 -10.26
C HIS A 81 8.31 -9.72 -9.32
N LEU A 82 8.54 -9.14 -8.13
CA LEU A 82 9.54 -9.63 -7.16
C LEU A 82 9.36 -11.11 -6.80
N LYS A 83 8.13 -11.61 -6.81
CA LYS A 83 7.84 -13.03 -6.59
C LYS A 83 8.34 -13.94 -7.73
N GLN A 84 8.45 -13.43 -8.94
CA GLN A 84 8.89 -14.14 -10.15
C GLN A 84 10.34 -13.81 -10.54
N ASP A 85 10.95 -12.83 -9.87
CA ASP A 85 12.32 -12.37 -10.14
C ASP A 85 13.40 -13.14 -9.38
N THR A 86 14.66 -12.91 -9.76
CA THR A 86 15.80 -13.51 -9.06
C THR A 86 15.95 -12.97 -7.64
N LYS A 87 16.37 -13.82 -6.70
CA LYS A 87 16.51 -13.48 -5.27
C LYS A 87 17.39 -12.24 -5.01
N VAL A 88 18.32 -11.94 -5.92
CA VAL A 88 19.19 -10.76 -5.84
C VAL A 88 18.37 -9.45 -5.95
N LEU A 89 17.45 -9.36 -6.91
CA LEU A 89 16.62 -8.17 -7.10
C LEU A 89 15.66 -7.95 -5.92
N GLN A 90 15.12 -9.03 -5.38
CA GLN A 90 14.29 -8.98 -4.17
C GLN A 90 15.07 -8.48 -2.95
N VAL A 91 16.32 -8.91 -2.78
CA VAL A 91 17.19 -8.44 -1.68
C VAL A 91 17.55 -6.97 -1.85
N VAL A 92 17.92 -6.53 -3.06
CA VAL A 92 18.27 -5.11 -3.32
C VAL A 92 17.08 -4.20 -3.05
N PHE A 93 15.88 -4.56 -3.53
CA PHE A 93 14.66 -3.81 -3.25
C PHE A 93 14.34 -3.78 -1.75
N GLY A 94 14.33 -4.94 -1.08
CA GLY A 94 14.08 -5.02 0.35
C GLY A 94 15.09 -4.22 1.17
N PHE A 95 16.36 -4.24 0.79
CA PHE A 95 17.42 -3.46 1.43
C PHE A 95 17.19 -1.94 1.30
N SER A 96 16.85 -1.46 0.10
CA SER A 96 16.50 -0.05 -0.10
C SER A 96 15.28 0.38 0.72
N LEU A 97 14.28 -0.51 0.86
CA LEU A 97 13.10 -0.26 1.68
C LEU A 97 13.45 -0.12 3.17
N VAL A 98 14.31 -1.00 3.68
CA VAL A 98 14.79 -0.94 5.08
C VAL A 98 15.53 0.37 5.32
N ILE A 99 16.44 0.77 4.42
CA ILE A 99 17.14 2.05 4.54
C ILE A 99 16.13 3.21 4.58
N ALA A 100 15.13 3.22 3.70
CA ALA A 100 14.12 4.27 3.67
C ALA A 100 13.37 4.38 5.01
N VAL A 101 12.91 3.25 5.56
CA VAL A 101 12.21 3.22 6.87
C VAL A 101 13.12 3.71 7.99
N VAL A 102 14.38 3.27 8.03
CA VAL A 102 15.35 3.69 9.05
C VAL A 102 15.62 5.19 8.97
N VAL A 103 15.84 5.73 7.78
CA VAL A 103 16.11 7.16 7.58
C VAL A 103 14.91 8.01 7.96
N ILE A 104 13.70 7.64 7.49
CA ILE A 104 12.46 8.35 7.84
C ILE A 104 12.23 8.28 9.35
N GLY A 105 12.39 7.11 9.97
CA GLY A 105 12.26 6.94 11.42
C GLY A 105 13.27 7.78 12.20
N ALA A 106 14.52 7.82 11.77
CA ALA A 106 15.56 8.66 12.38
C ALA A 106 15.22 10.15 12.27
N MET A 107 14.68 10.60 11.14
CA MET A 107 14.23 11.99 10.98
C MET A 107 13.04 12.32 11.89
N ILE A 108 12.06 11.43 12.02
CA ILE A 108 10.92 11.62 12.93
C ILE A 108 11.40 11.75 14.37
N VAL A 109 12.33 10.89 14.82
CA VAL A 109 12.91 10.94 16.17
C VAL A 109 13.71 12.23 16.39
N LEU A 110 14.54 12.62 15.41
CA LEU A 110 15.36 13.83 15.50
C LEU A 110 14.50 15.09 15.62
N PHE A 111 13.49 15.25 14.75
CA PHE A 111 12.60 16.40 14.80
C PHE A 111 11.67 16.36 16.01
N GLY A 112 11.21 15.18 16.43
CA GLY A 112 10.44 15.01 17.66
C GLY A 112 11.22 15.45 18.89
N TYR A 113 12.49 15.05 18.98
CA TYR A 113 13.40 15.48 20.05
C TYR A 113 13.70 16.99 19.99
N ASN A 114 14.04 17.52 18.81
CA ASN A 114 14.33 18.94 18.64
C ASN A 114 13.11 19.83 18.96
N ARG A 115 11.90 19.42 18.57
CA ARG A 115 10.65 20.10 18.92
C ARG A 115 10.43 20.09 20.43
N GLY A 116 10.76 19.00 21.12
CA GLY A 116 10.69 18.93 22.58
C GLY A 116 11.69 19.88 23.26
N LEU A 117 12.91 20.00 22.72
CA LEU A 117 14.00 20.77 23.34
C LEU A 117 13.83 22.29 23.23
N TRP A 118 13.29 22.80 22.12
CA TRP A 118 13.22 24.25 21.86
C TRP A 118 12.14 24.97 22.69
N TRP A 119 11.02 24.32 22.99
CA TRP A 119 9.87 24.94 23.69
C TRP A 119 10.11 25.12 25.20
N PHE A 120 11.04 24.37 25.79
CA PHE A 120 11.39 24.50 27.22
C PHE A 120 12.56 25.43 27.49
N ASN A 121 13.30 25.89 26.46
CA ASN A 121 14.59 26.54 26.63
C ASN A 121 14.71 27.97 26.05
N THR A 122 13.61 28.59 25.64
CA THR A 122 13.57 30.02 25.30
C THR A 122 12.86 30.81 26.40
N PRO A 123 13.57 31.43 27.35
CA PRO A 123 13.01 32.54 28.10
C PRO A 123 12.86 33.73 27.15
N TRP A 124 11.64 34.26 27.05
CA TRP A 124 11.35 35.52 26.38
C TRP A 124 12.12 36.67 27.00
#